data_AF-A0A7C6ZUF6-F1
#
_entry.id   AF-A0A7C6ZUF6-F1
#
_cell.length_a   1.000
_cell.length_b   1.000
_cell.length_c   1.000
_cell.angle_alpha   90.00
_cell.angle_beta   90.00
_cell.angle_gamma   90.00
#
_symmetry.space_group_name_H-M   'P 1'
#
loop_
_entity.id
_entity.type
_entity.pdbx_description
1 polymer ?
#
loop_
_entity_poly.entity_id
_entity_poly.type
_entity_poly.pdbx_seq_one_letter_code
_entity_poly.pdbx_strand_id
1 'polypeptide(L)'
;MDTQRRGKTFSVWIGLVTIFVIALATPASALAGDVALPPDAPGYALYLPVVRSDGEATNASWARLFPVDLAVASPLLMENVVNAAAADGSWTTGYAVATAEIYSVLTGATAITDLFDPAALLTVGADAACYGPTLHYRNHPDDGGSGAGQLPRGDLGIWQEVDSTGDACAAAQINARLNGAEQQSQASLLLMAALIRAADDAGLPLPTTGGVLDVTAAINAVGIPHVTFTLATISYDAVTGTWTYYAEFTYLDPGDGSSHAMVVSLEYTPDATSPTTAYEGVMHYRANDEQMWGNCPGGGGGSATKPVTHNGTLAFVRLGADELRIQQRAGAFCGHDVDARTAGIVDPTKNWGDNYASFTANFNPTTMAGDYAYAWQAGVHDRATRVLNLGINNFAPLDGEAYFGYGARVQDDADGVFVAQGMYCNWAAPGAASSLQPYAQRQFVTFNSTTGHFETPTGGSDLRYAPTNSCQYDGDGAFWYDRNLNGVEDETPDDLIVTPGAVNPLDLMEAIDSNGDGMATIAEKIASRGYNAPVAP
;
A
#
# COMPACT_ATOMS: atom_id res chain seq x y z
N MET A 1 62.28 -2.21 -66.88
CA MET A 1 62.64 -1.23 -65.84
C MET A 1 61.41 -1.13 -64.94
N ASP A 2 61.30 -1.78 -63.79
CA ASP A 2 62.20 -2.61 -63.02
C ASP A 2 61.35 -3.76 -62.43
N THR A 3 61.96 -4.94 -62.32
CA THR A 3 61.30 -6.23 -62.04
C THR A 3 62.20 -7.01 -61.10
N GLN A 4 61.75 -7.40 -59.91
CA GLN A 4 62.17 -8.61 -59.17
C GLN A 4 61.29 -8.77 -57.90
N ARG A 5 61.13 -9.92 -57.24
CA ARG A 5 60.97 -11.36 -57.54
C ARG A 5 61.00 -12.05 -56.16
N ARG A 6 60.21 -13.12 -55.98
CA ARG A 6 60.29 -14.19 -54.93
C ARG A 6 59.85 -13.76 -53.51
N GLY A 7 58.94 -14.42 -52.81
CA GLY A 7 58.45 -15.80 -52.87
C GLY A 7 59.06 -16.61 -51.73
N LYS A 8 58.30 -16.84 -50.64
CA LYS A 8 58.45 -17.98 -49.72
C LYS A 8 57.10 -18.36 -49.13
N THR A 9 56.78 -19.62 -49.36
CA THR A 9 55.74 -20.47 -48.81
C THR A 9 55.78 -20.56 -47.28
N PHE A 10 54.62 -20.53 -46.61
CA PHE A 10 54.44 -21.17 -45.32
C PHE A 10 53.03 -21.75 -45.17
N SER A 11 53.01 -22.87 -44.44
CA SER A 11 52.01 -23.92 -44.44
C SER A 11 50.62 -23.56 -43.93
N VAL A 12 49.67 -24.27 -44.52
CA VAL A 12 48.31 -24.55 -44.03
C VAL A 12 48.38 -25.15 -42.62
N TRP A 13 47.64 -24.55 -41.69
CA TRP A 13 47.03 -25.25 -40.55
C TRP A 13 45.54 -24.91 -40.53
N ILE A 14 44.75 -25.98 -40.66
CA ILE A 14 43.30 -26.04 -40.51
C ILE A 14 43.01 -26.13 -39.01
N GLY A 15 42.08 -25.33 -38.50
CA GLY A 15 41.60 -25.45 -37.11
C GLY A 15 40.53 -24.44 -36.74
N LEU A 16 39.27 -24.82 -36.97
CA LEU A 16 38.01 -24.30 -36.41
C LEU A 16 37.76 -22.78 -36.42
N VAL A 17 36.93 -22.35 -37.38
CA VAL A 17 36.15 -21.12 -37.31
C VAL A 17 34.80 -21.46 -36.66
N THR A 18 34.59 -21.01 -35.42
CA THR A 18 33.25 -20.95 -34.84
C THR A 18 32.58 -19.67 -35.35
N ILE A 19 31.61 -19.86 -36.25
CA ILE A 19 30.72 -18.81 -36.74
C ILE A 19 29.71 -18.53 -35.61
N PHE A 20 29.82 -17.38 -34.96
CA PHE A 20 28.71 -16.82 -34.18
C PHE A 20 27.95 -15.85 -35.10
N VAL A 21 26.79 -16.30 -35.56
CA VAL A 21 25.82 -15.44 -36.27
C VAL A 21 25.26 -14.46 -35.25
N ILE A 22 25.61 -13.18 -35.41
CA ILE A 22 24.91 -12.07 -34.77
C ILE A 22 23.60 -11.89 -35.55
N ALA A 23 22.52 -12.42 -34.99
CA ALA A 23 21.16 -12.05 -35.40
C ALA A 23 20.73 -10.86 -34.54
N LEU A 24 20.63 -9.70 -35.20
CA LEU A 24 19.99 -8.49 -34.69
C LEU A 24 18.49 -8.77 -34.50
N ALA A 25 18.03 -8.79 -33.26
CA ALA A 25 16.63 -8.62 -32.90
C ALA A 25 16.51 -7.44 -31.95
N THR A 26 15.72 -6.46 -32.36
CA THR A 26 15.32 -5.26 -31.62
C THR A 26 14.59 -5.64 -30.32
N PRO A 27 14.84 -4.99 -29.17
CA PRO A 27 14.06 -5.26 -27.97
C PRO A 27 12.71 -4.55 -28.06
N ALA A 28 11.65 -5.34 -28.06
CA ALA A 28 10.32 -4.90 -27.65
C ALA A 28 10.28 -4.92 -26.12
N SER A 29 9.97 -3.76 -25.53
CA SER A 29 9.25 -3.55 -24.25
C SER A 29 9.21 -4.74 -23.27
N ALA A 30 10.12 -4.75 -22.31
CA ALA A 30 9.96 -5.44 -21.03
C ALA A 30 9.62 -4.40 -19.96
N LEU A 31 8.34 -4.30 -19.62
CA LEU A 31 7.81 -3.57 -18.48
C LEU A 31 7.85 -4.51 -17.27
N ALA A 32 8.42 -4.03 -16.16
CA ALA A 32 8.32 -4.55 -14.80
C ALA A 32 8.12 -6.08 -14.68
N GLY A 33 9.22 -6.82 -14.84
CA GLY A 33 9.27 -8.22 -14.45
C GLY A 33 9.39 -8.35 -12.93
N ASP A 34 8.54 -9.19 -12.38
CA ASP A 34 8.56 -9.68 -11.01
C ASP A 34 9.98 -10.01 -10.54
N VAL A 35 10.51 -9.22 -9.61
CA VAL A 35 11.57 -9.71 -8.75
C VAL A 35 10.88 -10.56 -7.69
N ALA A 36 10.75 -11.85 -7.98
CA ALA A 36 10.50 -12.84 -6.95
C ALA A 36 11.62 -12.68 -5.90
N LEU A 37 11.23 -12.28 -4.69
CA LEU A 37 12.12 -12.37 -3.53
C LEU A 37 12.56 -13.84 -3.42
N PRO A 38 13.87 -14.12 -3.27
CA PRO A 38 14.34 -15.49 -3.17
C PRO A 38 13.69 -16.18 -1.96
N PRO A 39 13.15 -17.41 -2.11
CA PRO A 39 12.41 -18.10 -1.05
C PRO A 39 13.26 -18.58 0.14
N ASP A 40 14.56 -18.23 0.19
CA ASP A 40 15.52 -18.70 1.19
C ASP A 40 16.49 -17.59 1.65
N ALA A 41 16.02 -16.35 1.83
CA ALA A 41 16.78 -15.40 2.64
C ALA A 41 16.79 -15.92 4.09
N PRO A 42 17.97 -16.16 4.72
CA PRO A 42 18.00 -16.58 6.11
C PRO A 42 17.27 -15.52 6.93
N GLY A 43 16.17 -15.93 7.56
CA GLY A 43 15.31 -15.05 8.34
C GLY A 43 16.17 -14.19 9.25
N TYR A 44 16.10 -12.88 9.04
CA TYR A 44 16.52 -11.93 10.05
C TYR A 44 15.69 -12.29 11.28
N ALA A 45 16.31 -12.94 12.26
CA ALA A 45 15.69 -13.12 13.55
C ALA A 45 15.43 -11.70 14.06
N LEU A 46 14.17 -11.28 13.99
CA LEU A 46 13.72 -9.98 14.44
C LEU A 46 13.98 -9.93 15.95
N TYR A 47 15.11 -9.34 16.32
CA TYR A 47 15.48 -9.16 17.71
C TYR A 47 14.68 -7.97 18.23
N LEU A 48 13.39 -8.20 18.49
CA LEU A 48 12.54 -7.17 19.05
C LEU A 48 13.15 -6.75 20.42
N PRO A 49 13.51 -5.48 20.61
CA PRO A 49 13.80 -4.99 21.95
C PRO A 49 12.54 -5.23 22.76
N VAL A 50 12.64 -6.04 23.83
CA VAL A 50 11.57 -6.50 24.75
C VAL A 50 10.19 -5.99 24.32
N VAL A 51 9.47 -6.82 23.54
CA VAL A 51 8.06 -6.58 23.24
C VAL A 51 7.38 -6.24 24.55
N ARG A 52 6.80 -5.03 24.64
CA ARG A 52 6.17 -4.51 25.85
C ARG A 52 5.26 -5.60 26.43
N SER A 53 5.51 -6.02 27.67
CA SER A 53 4.55 -6.88 28.34
C SER A 53 3.26 -6.09 28.55
N ASP A 54 2.11 -6.70 28.26
CA ASP A 54 0.79 -6.13 28.55
C ASP A 54 0.77 -5.52 29.96
N GLY A 55 0.61 -4.20 30.04
CA GLY A 55 0.53 -3.46 31.31
C GLY A 55 1.78 -2.67 31.74
N GLU A 56 2.84 -2.58 30.94
CA GLU A 56 3.91 -1.60 31.21
C GLU A 56 3.41 -0.18 30.87
N ALA A 57 3.25 0.66 31.90
CA ALA A 57 2.76 2.03 31.73
C ALA A 57 3.69 2.79 30.76
N THR A 58 3.14 3.26 29.64
CA THR A 58 3.78 4.27 28.78
C THR A 58 4.33 5.38 29.69
N ASN A 59 5.66 5.57 29.69
CA ASN A 59 6.28 6.63 30.48
C ASN A 59 5.65 7.97 30.04
N ALA A 60 4.75 8.51 30.86
CA ALA A 60 3.96 9.70 30.57
C ALA A 60 4.81 10.94 30.24
N SER A 61 6.14 10.87 30.39
CA SER A 61 7.10 11.87 29.93
C SER A 61 7.26 11.90 28.40
N TRP A 62 7.41 10.74 27.74
CA TRP A 62 7.65 10.69 26.29
C TRP A 62 6.39 10.99 25.50
N ALA A 63 5.23 10.52 25.98
CA ALA A 63 3.94 10.81 25.37
C ALA A 63 3.59 12.31 25.36
N ARG A 64 4.21 13.13 26.23
CA ARG A 64 4.06 14.60 26.18
C ARG A 64 4.84 15.27 25.06
N LEU A 65 5.79 14.54 24.46
CA LEU A 65 6.65 15.04 23.40
C LEU A 65 6.25 14.41 22.07
N PHE A 66 5.97 13.11 22.05
CA PHE A 66 5.82 12.35 20.81
C PHE A 66 4.65 11.35 20.89
N PRO A 67 3.96 11.03 19.78
CA PRO A 67 2.91 10.01 19.77
C PRO A 67 3.51 8.59 19.84
N VAL A 68 3.79 8.10 21.04
CA VAL A 68 4.52 6.83 21.30
C VAL A 68 3.78 5.55 20.93
N ASP A 69 2.49 5.65 20.62
CA ASP A 69 1.61 4.54 20.22
C ASP A 69 0.88 4.90 18.90
N LEU A 70 1.56 5.56 17.98
CA LEU A 70 1.05 5.83 16.64
C LEU A 70 1.85 5.02 15.63
N ALA A 71 1.15 4.25 14.82
CA ALA A 71 1.67 3.60 13.62
C ALA A 71 0.52 3.41 12.63
N VAL A 72 0.86 3.30 11.35
CA VAL A 72 -0.04 2.76 10.33
C VAL A 72 0.42 1.33 10.09
N ALA A 73 -0.51 0.39 10.19
CA ALA A 73 -0.27 -1.03 9.95
C ALA A 73 -1.57 -1.68 9.52
N SER A 74 -1.47 -2.69 8.66
CA SER A 74 -2.56 -3.56 8.31
C SER A 74 -2.99 -4.35 9.54
N PRO A 75 -4.30 -4.42 9.84
CA PRO A 75 -4.80 -5.28 10.91
C PRO A 75 -4.67 -6.77 10.58
N LEU A 76 -4.31 -7.10 9.33
CA LEU A 76 -4.14 -8.46 8.82
C LEU A 76 -2.67 -8.86 8.66
N LEU A 77 -1.74 -8.06 9.20
CA LEU A 77 -0.32 -8.39 9.26
C LEU A 77 0.03 -8.88 10.67
N MET A 78 0.47 -10.14 10.75
CA MET A 78 0.93 -10.76 11.99
C MET A 78 2.39 -11.19 11.83
N GLU A 79 3.18 -10.96 12.88
CA GLU A 79 4.59 -11.29 12.92
C GLU A 79 4.89 -12.31 14.00
N ASN A 80 5.81 -13.23 13.70
CA ASN A 80 6.25 -14.22 14.66
C ASN A 80 7.32 -13.63 15.57
N VAL A 81 7.07 -13.60 16.87
CA VAL A 81 8.02 -13.07 17.85
C VAL A 81 9.05 -14.14 18.19
N VAL A 82 10.27 -14.00 17.66
CA VAL A 82 11.39 -14.88 17.99
C VAL A 82 12.26 -14.25 19.08
N ASN A 83 11.92 -14.46 20.35
CA ASN A 83 12.76 -13.99 21.47
C ASN A 83 13.87 -15.00 21.80
N ALA A 84 15.10 -14.53 22.04
CA ALA A 84 16.25 -15.38 22.40
C ALA A 84 16.05 -16.21 23.70
N ALA A 85 15.05 -15.86 24.52
CA ALA A 85 14.69 -16.55 25.76
C ALA A 85 13.36 -17.34 25.68
N ALA A 86 12.59 -17.22 24.59
CA ALA A 86 11.29 -17.90 24.45
C ALA A 86 11.29 -18.77 23.19
N ALA A 87 11.11 -20.08 23.38
CA ALA A 87 10.79 -21.03 22.31
C ALA A 87 9.31 -20.95 21.87
N ASP A 88 8.67 -19.82 22.13
CA ASP A 88 7.25 -19.60 21.87
C ASP A 88 7.14 -18.84 20.54
N GLY A 89 6.72 -19.54 19.48
CA GLY A 89 6.33 -18.96 18.20
C GLY A 89 5.03 -18.16 18.28
N SER A 90 4.90 -17.30 19.29
CA SER A 90 3.78 -16.40 19.51
C SER A 90 3.69 -15.37 18.38
N TRP A 91 2.47 -14.96 18.06
CA TRP A 91 2.20 -13.98 17.02
C TRP A 91 1.86 -12.62 17.64
N THR A 92 2.39 -11.56 17.06
CA THR A 92 2.06 -10.16 17.39
C THR A 92 1.56 -9.45 16.15
N THR A 93 0.88 -8.30 16.31
CA THR A 93 0.41 -7.49 15.19
C THR A 93 1.57 -6.66 14.62
N GLY A 94 1.55 -6.38 13.31
CA GLY A 94 2.50 -5.45 12.69
C GLY A 94 2.44 -4.05 13.33
N TYR A 95 1.26 -3.62 13.79
CA TYR A 95 1.10 -2.38 14.56
C TYR A 95 1.93 -2.36 15.85
N ALA A 96 1.93 -3.47 16.61
CA ALA A 96 2.70 -3.57 17.85
C ALA A 96 4.21 -3.56 17.57
N VAL A 97 4.65 -4.15 16.46
CA VAL A 97 6.06 -4.11 16.01
C VAL A 97 6.46 -2.68 15.64
N ALA A 98 5.71 -2.03 14.75
CA ALA A 98 6.00 -0.67 14.30
C ALA A 98 6.05 0.34 15.46
N THR A 99 5.09 0.28 16.39
CA THR A 99 5.09 1.16 17.58
C THR A 99 6.28 0.87 18.52
N ALA A 100 6.69 -0.39 18.66
CA ALA A 100 7.86 -0.76 19.46
C ALA A 100 9.18 -0.23 18.85
N GLU A 101 9.34 -0.31 17.53
CA GLU A 101 10.51 0.21 16.82
C GLU A 101 10.62 1.73 16.89
N ILE A 102 9.52 2.45 16.68
CA ILE A 102 9.49 3.91 16.82
C ILE A 102 9.89 4.31 18.24
N TYR A 103 9.36 3.61 19.24
CA TYR A 103 9.69 3.85 20.64
C TYR A 103 11.15 3.49 20.98
N SER A 104 11.72 2.44 20.39
CA SER A 104 13.11 2.05 20.64
C SER A 104 14.10 3.10 20.12
N VAL A 105 13.82 3.72 18.97
CA VAL A 105 14.59 4.88 18.47
C VAL A 105 14.44 6.09 19.39
N LEU A 106 13.21 6.41 19.80
CA LEU A 106 12.93 7.55 20.68
C LEU A 106 13.72 7.46 22.00
N THR A 107 13.82 6.25 22.57
CA THR A 107 14.53 6.00 23.83
C THR A 107 16.03 5.77 23.66
N GLY A 108 16.52 5.65 22.43
CA GLY A 108 17.93 5.33 22.13
C GLY A 108 18.30 3.86 22.35
N ALA A 109 17.31 2.98 22.49
CA ALA A 109 17.54 1.54 22.58
C ALA A 109 17.97 0.93 21.23
N THR A 110 17.50 1.51 20.11
CA THR A 110 17.90 1.15 18.75
C THR A 110 18.41 2.38 18.01
N ALA A 111 19.48 2.22 17.23
CA ALA A 111 19.98 3.30 16.40
C ALA A 111 19.06 3.48 15.18
N ILE A 112 18.76 4.73 14.81
CA ILE A 112 17.95 5.02 13.61
C ILE A 112 18.58 4.42 12.33
N THR A 113 19.91 4.29 12.28
CA THR A 113 20.63 3.70 11.14
C THR A 113 20.26 2.25 10.85
N ASP A 114 19.65 1.56 11.82
CA ASP A 114 19.27 0.15 11.69
C ASP A 114 17.83 -0.04 11.18
N LEU A 115 17.01 1.01 11.24
CA LEU A 115 15.56 0.94 10.98
C LEU A 115 15.06 1.92 9.92
N PHE A 116 15.66 3.11 9.81
CA PHE A 116 15.19 4.13 8.87
C PHE A 116 15.71 3.86 7.46
N ASP A 117 14.77 3.56 6.56
CA ASP A 117 14.98 3.51 5.12
C ASP A 117 14.35 4.77 4.47
N PRO A 118 15.14 5.70 3.91
CA PRO A 118 14.60 6.85 3.19
C PRO A 118 13.81 6.46 1.92
N ALA A 119 14.15 5.35 1.27
CA ALA A 119 13.46 4.89 0.07
C ALA A 119 12.01 4.50 0.35
N ALA A 120 11.69 4.17 1.61
CA ALA A 120 10.32 3.92 2.08
C ALA A 120 9.34 5.06 1.78
N LEU A 121 9.81 6.31 1.68
CA LEU A 121 8.97 7.47 1.30
C LEU A 121 8.56 7.47 -0.19
N LEU A 122 9.21 6.66 -1.01
CA LEU A 122 8.92 6.45 -2.43
C LEU A 122 8.13 5.16 -2.68
N THR A 123 8.07 4.25 -1.69
CA THR A 123 7.36 2.98 -1.82
C THR A 123 5.88 3.19 -2.07
N VAL A 124 5.32 2.45 -3.04
CA VAL A 124 3.88 2.40 -3.33
C VAL A 124 3.34 1.00 -3.07
N GLY A 125 2.05 0.90 -2.72
CA GLY A 125 1.38 -0.39 -2.54
C GLY A 125 1.27 -1.17 -3.87
N ALA A 126 1.41 -2.49 -3.79
CA ALA A 126 1.31 -3.40 -4.93
C ALA A 126 0.03 -4.24 -4.87
N ASP A 127 -0.25 -4.97 -5.94
CA ASP A 127 -1.31 -5.99 -5.95
C ASP A 127 -0.77 -7.34 -5.46
N ALA A 128 -1.58 -8.05 -4.68
CA ALA A 128 -1.41 -9.48 -4.43
C ALA A 128 -1.52 -10.28 -5.74
N ALA A 129 -1.04 -11.53 -5.75
CA ALA A 129 -1.06 -12.35 -6.95
C ALA A 129 -2.48 -12.87 -7.26
N CYS A 130 -3.26 -13.13 -6.22
CA CYS A 130 -4.66 -13.55 -6.31
C CYS A 130 -5.65 -12.44 -6.72
N TYR A 131 -5.22 -11.17 -6.70
CA TYR A 131 -6.05 -10.00 -6.96
C TYR A 131 -5.82 -9.44 -8.36
N GLY A 132 -6.93 -9.23 -9.08
CA GLY A 132 -6.98 -8.54 -10.36
C GLY A 132 -5.96 -9.08 -11.35
N PRO A 133 -5.89 -10.39 -11.64
CA PRO A 133 -4.88 -10.93 -12.53
C PRO A 133 -5.07 -10.42 -13.97
N THR A 134 -4.03 -10.54 -14.79
CA THR A 134 -4.19 -10.40 -16.23
C THR A 134 -5.01 -11.58 -16.74
N LEU A 135 -6.21 -11.33 -17.26
CA LEU A 135 -7.13 -12.38 -17.67
C LEU A 135 -7.21 -12.49 -19.19
N HIS A 136 -6.83 -13.64 -19.74
CA HIS A 136 -7.01 -13.94 -21.15
C HIS A 136 -8.48 -14.22 -21.46
N TYR A 137 -8.96 -13.72 -22.60
CA TYR A 137 -10.31 -14.01 -23.09
C TYR A 137 -10.37 -14.16 -24.62
N ARG A 138 -11.44 -14.79 -25.10
CA ARG A 138 -11.83 -14.87 -26.51
C ARG A 138 -13.32 -14.67 -26.68
N ASN A 139 -13.72 -14.03 -27.78
CA ASN A 139 -15.10 -13.82 -28.21
C ASN A 139 -15.96 -13.15 -27.13
N HIS A 140 -15.47 -12.03 -26.59
CA HIS A 140 -16.16 -11.29 -25.54
C HIS A 140 -17.60 -10.90 -25.96
N PRO A 141 -18.64 -11.24 -25.19
CA PRO A 141 -20.03 -11.09 -25.63
C PRO A 141 -20.46 -9.63 -25.75
N ASP A 142 -19.87 -8.74 -24.94
CA ASP A 142 -20.25 -7.31 -24.89
C ASP A 142 -19.80 -6.48 -26.11
N ASP A 143 -18.97 -7.03 -27.01
CA ASP A 143 -18.56 -6.38 -28.28
C ASP A 143 -18.94 -7.22 -29.50
N GLY A 144 -20.00 -8.02 -29.39
CA GLY A 144 -20.50 -8.84 -30.50
C GLY A 144 -19.68 -10.10 -30.77
N GLY A 145 -18.82 -10.53 -29.85
CA GLY A 145 -18.30 -11.89 -29.80
C GLY A 145 -17.14 -12.21 -30.76
N SER A 146 -16.35 -11.23 -31.20
CA SER A 146 -15.20 -11.50 -32.07
C SER A 146 -13.87 -11.01 -31.48
N GLY A 147 -12.87 -11.87 -31.43
CA GLY A 147 -11.49 -11.49 -31.09
C GLY A 147 -10.93 -12.19 -29.85
N ALA A 148 -9.69 -11.88 -29.51
CA ALA A 148 -9.01 -12.35 -28.31
C ALA A 148 -8.25 -11.17 -27.69
N GLY A 149 -8.06 -11.20 -26.37
CA GLY A 149 -7.38 -10.12 -25.67
C GLY A 149 -7.02 -10.49 -24.24
N GLN A 150 -6.59 -9.48 -23.50
CA GLN A 150 -6.28 -9.56 -22.08
C GLN A 150 -7.00 -8.43 -21.36
N LEU A 151 -7.61 -8.76 -20.21
CA LEU A 151 -7.99 -7.75 -19.23
C LEU A 151 -6.74 -7.39 -18.42
N PRO A 152 -6.48 -6.09 -18.21
CA PRO A 152 -5.30 -5.64 -17.48
C PRO A 152 -5.39 -6.00 -16.00
N ARG A 153 -4.22 -6.01 -15.35
CA ARG A 153 -4.10 -6.26 -13.92
C ARG A 153 -4.82 -5.18 -13.09
N GLY A 154 -5.36 -5.56 -11.94
CA GLY A 154 -5.93 -4.68 -10.92
C GLY A 154 -7.45 -4.45 -11.02
N ASP A 155 -8.08 -4.91 -12.11
CA ASP A 155 -9.45 -4.54 -12.50
C ASP A 155 -10.51 -5.62 -12.28
N LEU A 156 -10.11 -6.79 -11.78
CA LEU A 156 -11.02 -7.93 -11.56
C LEU A 156 -11.29 -8.22 -10.08
N GLY A 157 -10.78 -7.38 -9.18
CA GLY A 157 -10.97 -7.56 -7.75
C GLY A 157 -10.30 -8.83 -7.23
N ILE A 158 -10.87 -9.44 -6.21
CA ILE A 158 -10.43 -10.70 -5.63
C ILE A 158 -10.80 -11.85 -6.60
N TRP A 159 -9.83 -12.41 -7.32
CA TRP A 159 -10.10 -13.42 -8.36
C TRP A 159 -9.92 -14.85 -7.87
N GLN A 160 -8.84 -15.09 -7.11
CA GLN A 160 -8.60 -16.35 -6.42
C GLN A 160 -8.95 -16.20 -4.95
N GLU A 161 -9.45 -17.25 -4.32
CA GLU A 161 -9.82 -17.22 -2.89
C GLU A 161 -8.58 -17.12 -1.98
N VAL A 162 -7.46 -17.71 -2.40
CA VAL A 162 -6.23 -17.83 -1.62
C VAL A 162 -5.06 -17.32 -2.46
N ASP A 163 -4.17 -16.56 -1.85
CA ASP A 163 -2.90 -16.13 -2.45
C ASP A 163 -1.85 -17.23 -2.40
N SER A 164 -0.82 -17.09 -3.24
CA SER A 164 0.39 -17.91 -3.19
C SER A 164 1.07 -17.99 -1.81
N THR A 165 0.89 -16.99 -0.94
CA THR A 165 1.40 -17.02 0.44
C THR A 165 0.66 -17.99 1.35
N GLY A 166 -0.58 -18.37 1.01
CA GLY A 166 -1.49 -19.13 1.86
C GLY A 166 -2.56 -18.28 2.55
N ASP A 167 -2.46 -16.94 2.47
CA ASP A 167 -3.48 -16.04 2.99
C ASP A 167 -4.72 -16.02 2.10
N ALA A 168 -5.88 -15.80 2.72
CA ALA A 168 -7.09 -15.34 2.06
C ALA A 168 -6.74 -14.12 1.20
N CYS A 169 -7.21 -14.11 -0.04
CA CYS A 169 -6.77 -13.11 -1.00
C CYS A 169 -7.07 -11.67 -0.59
N ALA A 170 -8.18 -11.42 0.10
CA ALA A 170 -8.48 -10.10 0.65
C ALA A 170 -7.44 -9.66 1.69
N ALA A 171 -6.96 -10.58 2.53
CA ALA A 171 -5.90 -10.28 3.50
C ALA A 171 -4.58 -9.97 2.80
N ALA A 172 -4.17 -10.80 1.83
CA ALA A 172 -2.99 -10.56 1.02
C ALA A 172 -3.06 -9.21 0.29
N GLN A 173 -4.20 -8.88 -0.30
CA GLN A 173 -4.40 -7.63 -1.03
C GLN A 173 -4.37 -6.41 -0.11
N ILE A 174 -5.03 -6.46 1.05
CA ILE A 174 -5.00 -5.35 2.01
C ILE A 174 -3.56 -5.13 2.51
N ASN A 175 -2.83 -6.20 2.86
CA ASN A 175 -1.43 -6.11 3.25
C ASN A 175 -0.57 -5.49 2.13
N ALA A 176 -0.70 -5.98 0.89
CA ALA A 176 0.07 -5.49 -0.25
C ALA A 176 -0.20 -4.00 -0.57
N ARG A 177 -1.46 -3.57 -0.43
CA ARG A 177 -1.87 -2.18 -0.67
C ARG A 177 -1.52 -1.24 0.46
N LEU A 178 -1.60 -1.68 1.71
CA LEU A 178 -1.21 -0.88 2.87
C LEU A 178 0.30 -0.80 3.07
N ASN A 179 1.10 -1.75 2.57
CA ASN A 179 2.56 -1.73 2.71
C ASN A 179 3.20 -0.37 2.35
N GLY A 180 2.75 0.30 1.28
CA GLY A 180 3.24 1.65 0.96
C GLY A 180 2.89 2.68 2.03
N ALA A 181 1.66 2.63 2.56
CA ALA A 181 1.22 3.54 3.60
C ALA A 181 2.00 3.33 4.92
N GLU A 182 2.20 2.07 5.30
CA GLU A 182 2.98 1.63 6.46
C GLU A 182 4.41 2.15 6.38
N GLN A 183 5.14 1.79 5.32
CA GLN A 183 6.54 2.18 5.12
C GLN A 183 6.75 3.70 5.15
N GLN A 184 5.91 4.45 4.43
CA GLN A 184 5.98 5.91 4.38
C GLN A 184 5.77 6.53 5.77
N SER A 185 4.77 6.04 6.51
CA SER A 185 4.45 6.57 7.82
C SER A 185 5.48 6.19 8.88
N GLN A 186 5.97 4.95 8.86
CA GLN A 186 6.96 4.43 9.78
C GLN A 186 8.30 5.13 9.59
N ALA A 187 8.78 5.27 8.35
CA ALA A 187 10.00 6.02 8.05
C ALA A 187 9.90 7.47 8.53
N SER A 188 8.74 8.11 8.31
CA SER A 188 8.49 9.47 8.77
C SER A 188 8.51 9.57 10.30
N LEU A 189 7.82 8.68 11.02
CA LEU A 189 7.75 8.68 12.48
C LEU A 189 9.10 8.34 13.13
N LEU A 190 9.84 7.36 12.57
CA LEU A 190 11.20 7.02 13.00
C LEU A 190 12.13 8.23 12.89
N LEU A 191 12.07 8.97 11.77
CA LEU A 191 12.87 10.16 11.57
C LEU A 191 12.54 11.25 12.60
N MET A 192 11.26 11.52 12.83
CA MET A 192 10.84 12.53 13.82
C MET A 192 11.24 12.13 15.25
N ALA A 193 11.13 10.85 15.61
CA ALA A 193 11.63 10.33 16.88
C ALA A 193 13.16 10.49 17.01
N ALA A 194 13.90 10.26 15.93
CA ALA A 194 15.35 10.43 15.93
C ALA A 194 15.80 11.89 16.04
N LEU A 195 14.99 12.86 15.62
CA LEU A 195 15.31 14.28 15.89
C LEU A 195 15.38 14.54 17.41
N ILE A 196 14.43 13.99 18.17
CA ILE A 196 14.42 14.10 19.64
C ILE A 196 15.65 13.40 20.22
N ARG A 197 15.96 12.19 19.75
CA ARG A 197 17.12 11.43 20.22
C ARG A 197 18.44 12.14 19.91
N ALA A 198 18.61 12.67 18.70
CA ALA A 198 19.80 13.42 18.30
C ALA A 198 19.98 14.70 19.14
N ALA A 199 18.90 15.39 19.49
CA ALA A 199 18.95 16.52 20.41
C ALA A 199 19.42 16.10 21.81
N ASP A 200 18.87 15.01 22.35
CA ASP A 200 19.28 14.46 23.67
C ASP A 200 20.75 14.05 23.69
N ASP A 201 21.21 13.32 22.66
CA ASP A 201 22.61 12.90 22.50
C ASP A 201 23.58 14.08 22.40
N ALA A 202 23.16 15.16 21.75
CA ALA A 202 23.94 16.39 21.64
C ALA A 202 23.84 17.29 22.89
N GLY A 203 23.04 16.91 23.90
CA GLY A 203 22.80 17.72 25.10
C GLY A 203 22.05 19.02 24.82
N LEU A 204 21.25 19.05 23.75
CA LEU A 204 20.45 20.21 23.36
C LEU A 204 19.11 20.20 24.10
N PRO A 205 18.80 21.23 24.91
CA PRO A 205 17.54 21.27 25.63
C PRO A 205 16.36 21.51 24.67
N LEU A 206 15.30 20.71 24.79
CA LEU A 206 14.06 20.93 24.05
C LEU A 206 13.39 22.25 24.47
N PRO A 207 12.66 22.93 23.57
CA PRO A 207 11.90 24.13 23.89
C PRO A 207 10.86 23.88 25.01
N THR A 208 10.80 24.75 26.02
CA THR A 208 9.88 24.59 27.18
C THR A 208 8.87 25.72 27.35
N THR A 209 9.12 26.89 26.74
CA THR A 209 8.24 28.09 26.84
C THR A 209 7.84 28.62 25.46
N GLY A 210 7.94 27.75 24.47
CA GLY A 210 7.84 28.10 23.06
C GLY A 210 9.21 28.27 22.40
N GLY A 211 9.25 28.16 21.07
CA GLY A 211 10.44 28.43 20.27
C GLY A 211 10.84 27.27 19.36
N VAL A 212 11.94 27.48 18.63
CA VAL A 212 12.48 26.54 17.64
C VAL A 212 13.89 26.15 18.06
N LEU A 213 14.16 24.85 18.12
CA LEU A 213 15.47 24.25 18.27
C LEU A 213 15.94 23.72 16.91
N ASP A 214 17.11 24.17 16.46
CA ASP A 214 17.79 23.60 15.30
C ASP A 214 18.59 22.37 15.72
N VAL A 215 18.30 21.23 15.10
CA VAL A 215 18.94 19.93 15.35
C VAL A 215 19.71 19.42 14.13
N THR A 216 19.88 20.25 13.09
CA THR A 216 20.49 19.86 11.80
C THR A 216 21.89 19.28 11.95
N ALA A 217 22.75 19.93 12.76
CA ALA A 217 24.10 19.43 13.01
C ALA A 217 24.10 18.13 13.83
N ALA A 218 23.18 18.00 14.78
CA ALA A 218 23.06 16.82 15.63
C ALA A 218 22.60 15.59 14.84
N ILE A 219 21.56 15.73 14.01
CA ILE A 219 21.06 14.61 13.20
C ILE A 219 22.05 14.20 12.10
N ASN A 220 22.77 15.15 11.48
CA ASN A 220 23.84 14.82 10.53
C ASN A 220 25.00 14.06 11.21
N ALA A 221 25.28 14.33 12.50
CA ALA A 221 26.31 13.62 13.25
C ALA A 221 25.97 12.16 13.54
N VAL A 222 24.69 11.77 13.46
CA VAL A 222 24.25 10.37 13.55
C VAL A 222 24.80 9.54 12.39
N GLY A 223 25.02 10.16 11.22
CA GLY A 223 25.64 9.49 10.07
C GLY A 223 24.72 8.50 9.36
N ILE A 224 23.43 8.86 9.18
CA ILE A 224 22.48 8.06 8.40
C ILE A 224 23.02 7.86 6.98
N PRO A 225 23.21 6.61 6.51
CA PRO A 225 23.76 6.33 5.19
C PRO A 225 22.96 7.02 4.09
N HIS A 226 23.66 7.59 3.11
CA HIS A 226 23.08 8.19 1.91
C HIS A 226 22.11 9.36 2.14
N VAL A 227 22.05 9.89 3.36
CA VAL A 227 21.19 11.02 3.72
C VAL A 227 22.05 12.22 4.11
N THR A 228 21.64 13.41 3.67
CA THR A 228 22.22 14.66 4.14
C THR A 228 21.11 15.64 4.48
N PHE A 229 21.06 16.08 5.74
CA PHE A 229 20.05 17.04 6.20
C PHE A 229 20.50 18.47 5.89
N THR A 230 19.65 19.22 5.22
CA THR A 230 19.84 20.67 4.98
C THR A 230 19.18 21.50 6.08
N LEU A 231 18.11 20.99 6.68
CA LEU A 231 17.42 21.60 7.80
C LEU A 231 16.74 20.52 8.64
N ALA A 232 16.88 20.58 9.96
CA ALA A 232 16.06 19.79 10.88
C ALA A 232 15.77 20.61 12.15
N THR A 233 14.51 20.66 12.57
CA THR A 233 14.08 21.47 13.71
C THR A 233 13.04 20.75 14.56
N ILE A 234 13.03 21.11 15.86
CA ILE A 234 11.99 20.77 16.82
C ILE A 234 11.47 22.07 17.38
N SER A 235 10.17 22.31 17.31
CA SER A 235 9.54 23.49 17.89
C SER A 235 8.37 23.13 18.78
N TYR A 236 8.06 24.04 19.70
CA TYR A 236 6.93 23.93 20.60
C TYR A 236 6.17 25.25 20.58
N ASP A 237 4.85 25.19 20.49
CA ASP A 237 3.97 26.32 20.74
C ASP A 237 3.29 26.13 22.10
N ALA A 238 3.66 26.96 23.08
CA ALA A 238 3.10 26.89 24.42
C ALA A 238 1.65 27.38 24.52
N VAL A 239 1.13 28.07 23.50
CA VAL A 239 -0.26 28.54 23.46
C VAL A 239 -1.20 27.39 23.12
N THR A 240 -0.84 26.60 22.10
CA THR A 240 -1.65 25.45 21.65
C THR A 240 -1.23 24.15 22.33
N GLY A 241 -0.02 24.07 22.88
CA GLY A 241 0.57 22.83 23.37
C GLY A 241 1.08 21.92 22.25
N THR A 242 1.28 22.46 21.04
CA THR A 242 1.65 21.69 19.85
C THR A 242 3.16 21.61 19.68
N TRP A 243 3.66 20.41 19.44
CA TRP A 243 5.00 20.14 18.96
C TRP A 243 5.01 20.09 17.44
N THR A 244 6.02 20.70 16.82
CA THR A 244 6.28 20.55 15.38
C THR A 244 7.69 20.08 15.16
N TYR A 245 7.80 18.94 14.48
CA TYR A 245 9.04 18.34 14.01
C TYR A 245 9.15 18.56 12.50
N TYR A 246 10.33 18.92 12.01
CA TYR A 246 10.55 19.16 10.60
C TYR A 246 11.95 18.72 10.19
N ALA A 247 12.06 18.04 9.05
CA ALA A 247 13.32 17.70 8.43
C ALA A 247 13.24 17.89 6.91
N GLU A 248 14.27 18.49 6.34
CA GLU A 248 14.54 18.58 4.91
C GLU A 248 15.90 17.95 4.64
N PHE A 249 15.95 17.03 3.69
CA PHE A 249 17.14 16.25 3.40
C PHE A 249 17.19 15.80 1.95
N THR A 250 18.38 15.41 1.52
CA THR A 250 18.59 14.72 0.26
C THR A 250 18.91 13.26 0.54
N TYR A 251 18.24 12.35 -0.16
CA TYR A 251 18.55 10.93 -0.22
C TYR A 251 19.22 10.62 -1.57
N LEU A 252 20.36 9.95 -1.54
CA LEU A 252 21.05 9.44 -2.73
C LEU A 252 20.81 7.93 -2.84
N ASP A 253 19.98 7.50 -3.78
CA ASP A 253 19.69 6.08 -3.96
C ASP A 253 20.96 5.30 -4.37
N PRO A 254 21.43 4.32 -3.58
CA PRO A 254 22.63 3.57 -3.90
C PRO A 254 22.43 2.56 -5.05
N GLY A 255 21.17 2.22 -5.38
CA GLY A 255 20.81 1.27 -6.43
C GLY A 255 20.99 1.84 -7.83
N ASP A 256 20.64 3.10 -8.05
CA ASP A 256 20.74 3.76 -9.36
C ASP A 256 21.50 5.10 -9.37
N GLY A 257 21.87 5.63 -8.21
CA GLY A 257 22.58 6.89 -8.05
C GLY A 257 21.70 8.13 -8.20
N SER A 258 20.38 7.98 -8.25
CA SER A 258 19.43 9.09 -8.30
C SER A 258 19.37 9.85 -6.98
N SER A 259 18.97 11.12 -7.05
CA SER A 259 18.98 12.03 -5.91
C SER A 259 17.57 12.57 -5.68
N HIS A 260 17.06 12.36 -4.47
CA HIS A 260 15.70 12.71 -4.08
C HIS A 260 15.73 13.78 -3.00
N ALA A 261 15.15 14.95 -3.29
CA ALA A 261 14.89 15.94 -2.26
C ALA A 261 13.62 15.55 -1.50
N MET A 262 13.72 15.49 -0.17
CA MET A 262 12.69 14.99 0.71
C MET A 262 12.43 15.95 1.86
N VAL A 263 11.16 16.03 2.27
CA VAL A 263 10.74 16.74 3.48
C VAL A 263 9.81 15.85 4.27
N VAL A 264 9.97 15.83 5.59
CA VAL A 264 9.05 15.21 6.53
C VAL A 264 8.74 16.22 7.63
N SER A 265 7.47 16.30 8.02
CA SER A 265 7.02 17.13 9.13
C SER A 265 5.95 16.42 9.94
N LEU A 266 5.93 16.64 11.25
CA LEU A 266 4.92 16.14 12.16
C LEU A 266 4.46 17.27 13.09
N GLU A 267 3.17 17.55 13.10
CA GLU A 267 2.50 18.34 14.14
C GLU A 267 1.82 17.39 15.11
N TYR A 268 2.02 17.61 16.41
CA TYR A 268 1.55 16.74 17.48
C TYR A 268 1.07 17.54 18.69
N THR A 269 -0.18 17.34 19.08
CA THR A 269 -0.78 17.99 20.25
C THR A 269 -1.25 16.91 21.23
N PRO A 270 -0.49 16.64 22.30
CA PRO A 270 -0.93 15.74 23.36
C PRO A 270 -1.99 16.37 24.26
N ASP A 271 -2.93 15.57 24.78
CA ASP A 271 -3.77 16.04 25.87
C ASP A 271 -2.91 16.35 27.12
N ALA A 272 -3.22 17.47 27.79
CA ALA A 272 -2.44 17.94 28.93
C ALA A 272 -2.46 16.97 30.13
N THR A 273 -3.54 16.18 30.25
CA THR A 273 -3.84 15.30 31.38
C THR A 273 -3.67 13.82 31.06
N SER A 274 -3.92 13.40 29.83
CA SER A 274 -3.91 12.01 29.38
C SER A 274 -3.12 11.82 28.07
N PRO A 275 -1.86 12.30 27.99
CA PRO A 275 -1.08 12.35 26.74
C PRO A 275 -0.81 10.98 26.11
N THR A 276 -0.98 9.89 26.86
CA THR A 276 -0.76 8.52 26.41
C THR A 276 -1.99 7.93 25.71
N THR A 277 -3.17 8.52 25.92
CA THR A 277 -4.45 7.97 25.43
C THR A 277 -5.32 9.02 24.75
N ALA A 278 -4.91 10.28 24.74
CA ALA A 278 -5.56 11.36 24.04
C ALA A 278 -4.51 12.28 23.41
N TYR A 279 -4.55 12.40 22.09
CA TYR A 279 -3.68 13.28 21.31
C TYR A 279 -4.22 13.40 19.87
N GLU A 280 -3.77 14.42 19.17
CA GLU A 280 -4.09 14.62 17.75
C GLU A 280 -2.89 15.18 17.00
N GLY A 281 -2.94 15.11 15.67
CA GLY A 281 -1.90 15.68 14.84
C GLY A 281 -1.99 15.33 13.37
N VAL A 282 -1.02 15.84 12.64
CA VAL A 282 -0.85 15.57 11.21
C VAL A 282 0.63 15.41 10.90
N MET A 283 0.95 14.31 10.23
CA MET A 283 2.25 14.11 9.61
C MET A 283 2.13 14.33 8.10
N HIS A 284 3.18 14.87 7.51
CA HIS A 284 3.29 15.08 6.07
C HIS A 284 4.69 14.71 5.60
N TYR A 285 4.78 14.08 4.44
CA TYR A 285 6.02 13.94 3.72
C TYR A 285 5.84 14.39 2.26
N ARG A 286 6.95 14.85 1.67
CA ARG A 286 7.10 14.96 0.23
C ARG A 286 8.45 14.39 -0.22
N ALA A 287 8.47 13.73 -1.36
CA ALA A 287 9.69 13.18 -1.96
C ALA A 287 9.66 13.39 -3.47
N ASN A 288 10.71 14.04 -4.01
CA ASN A 288 10.86 14.22 -5.44
C ASN A 288 11.38 12.93 -6.10
N ASP A 289 10.85 12.63 -7.29
CA ASP A 289 11.26 11.49 -8.11
C ASP A 289 11.15 11.83 -9.61
N GLU A 290 11.66 10.94 -10.46
CA GLU A 290 11.66 11.02 -11.92
C GLU A 290 10.96 9.79 -12.52
N GLN A 291 9.70 9.93 -12.94
CA GLN A 291 8.89 8.80 -13.39
C GLN A 291 8.80 8.72 -14.93
N MET A 292 8.95 7.53 -15.50
CA MET A 292 8.78 7.32 -16.96
C MET A 292 7.32 7.09 -17.40
N TRP A 293 6.40 6.93 -16.44
CA TRP A 293 5.02 6.52 -16.66
C TRP A 293 4.03 7.61 -16.19
N GLY A 294 2.75 7.25 -16.03
CA GLY A 294 1.72 8.15 -15.52
C GLY A 294 1.28 9.25 -16.50
N ASN A 295 0.26 9.99 -16.07
CA ASN A 295 -0.42 11.02 -16.87
C ASN A 295 0.17 12.43 -16.67
N CYS A 296 1.30 12.57 -15.98
CA CYS A 296 1.95 13.86 -15.85
C CYS A 296 2.40 14.41 -17.22
N PRO A 297 2.31 15.74 -17.46
CA PRO A 297 2.84 16.34 -18.67
C PRO A 297 4.37 16.15 -18.74
N GLY A 298 4.87 15.59 -19.85
CA GLY A 298 6.31 15.41 -20.08
C GLY A 298 6.83 16.33 -21.18
N GLY A 299 8.01 16.93 -20.96
CA GLY A 299 8.76 17.61 -22.01
C GLY A 299 9.54 16.61 -22.86
N GLY A 300 8.95 16.12 -23.95
CA GLY A 300 9.62 15.21 -24.90
C GLY A 300 8.79 13.97 -25.23
N GLY A 301 9.04 13.36 -26.40
CA GLY A 301 8.38 12.11 -26.83
C GLY A 301 8.55 10.97 -25.83
N GLY A 302 7.76 9.90 -26.00
CA GLY A 302 7.43 8.82 -25.03
C GLY A 302 8.54 7.97 -24.39
N SER A 303 9.65 8.58 -23.99
CA SER A 303 10.73 7.98 -23.18
C SER A 303 11.40 9.00 -22.23
N ALA A 304 10.92 10.25 -22.15
CA ALA A 304 11.43 11.23 -21.19
C ALA A 304 10.87 10.95 -19.79
N THR A 305 11.73 10.97 -18.76
CA THR A 305 11.28 11.00 -17.37
C THR A 305 10.51 12.29 -17.11
N LYS A 306 9.57 12.21 -16.18
CA LYS A 306 8.71 13.30 -15.78
C LYS A 306 9.00 13.60 -14.31
N PRO A 307 9.25 14.86 -13.94
CA PRO A 307 9.41 15.21 -12.55
C PRO A 307 8.08 14.99 -11.83
N VAL A 308 8.13 14.26 -10.72
CA VAL A 308 6.99 14.05 -9.83
C VAL A 308 7.38 14.30 -8.37
N THR A 309 6.42 14.70 -7.56
CA THR A 309 6.55 14.76 -6.11
C THR A 309 5.51 13.83 -5.49
N HIS A 310 5.99 12.78 -4.85
CA HIS A 310 5.16 11.97 -3.96
C HIS A 310 4.82 12.82 -2.76
N ASN A 311 3.53 13.07 -2.53
CA ASN A 311 3.03 13.73 -1.33
C ASN A 311 2.22 12.72 -0.53
N GLY A 312 2.38 12.73 0.79
CA GLY A 312 1.47 12.01 1.67
C GLY A 312 1.25 12.73 2.99
N THR A 313 0.06 12.53 3.56
CA THR A 313 -0.33 13.03 4.88
C THR A 313 -0.94 11.91 5.69
N LEU A 314 -0.64 11.88 6.98
CA LEU A 314 -1.30 11.05 7.99
C LEU A 314 -1.93 11.96 9.04
N ALA A 315 -3.23 12.16 8.98
CA ALA A 315 -4.01 12.75 10.06
C ALA A 315 -4.30 11.69 11.11
N PHE A 316 -4.30 12.06 12.38
CA PHE A 316 -4.64 11.13 13.46
C PHE A 316 -5.27 11.83 14.66
N VAL A 317 -6.18 11.12 15.32
CA VAL A 317 -6.73 11.48 16.63
C VAL A 317 -6.91 10.23 17.47
N ARG A 318 -6.35 10.24 18.68
CA ARG A 318 -6.61 9.23 19.71
C ARG A 318 -7.62 9.80 20.69
N LEU A 319 -8.76 9.14 20.82
CA LEU A 319 -9.89 9.60 21.67
C LEU A 319 -9.96 8.84 23.00
N GLY A 320 -9.12 7.82 23.19
CA GLY A 320 -9.00 7.06 24.42
C GLY A 320 -8.02 5.90 24.28
N ALA A 321 -8.00 5.03 25.29
CA ALA A 321 -7.18 3.81 25.24
C ALA A 321 -7.57 2.91 24.07
N ASP A 322 -8.87 2.86 23.77
CA ASP A 322 -9.51 1.89 22.87
C ASP A 322 -9.93 2.46 21.51
N GLU A 323 -9.57 3.71 21.19
CA GLU A 323 -9.95 4.34 19.92
C GLU A 323 -8.85 5.24 19.38
N LEU A 324 -8.25 4.80 18.28
CA LEU A 324 -7.36 5.56 17.41
C LEU A 324 -8.03 5.69 16.03
N ARG A 325 -8.13 6.92 15.54
CA ARG A 325 -8.56 7.22 14.18
C ARG A 325 -7.39 7.74 13.40
N ILE A 326 -7.21 7.21 12.19
CA ILE A 326 -6.16 7.65 11.27
C ILE A 326 -6.74 7.83 9.88
N GLN A 327 -6.19 8.81 9.16
CA GLN A 327 -6.38 8.90 7.73
C GLN A 327 -5.06 9.20 7.04
N GLN A 328 -4.64 8.30 6.17
CA GLN A 328 -3.57 8.54 5.22
C GLN A 328 -4.15 8.89 3.85
N ARG A 329 -3.56 9.90 3.22
CA ARG A 329 -3.80 10.25 1.81
C ARG A 329 -2.45 10.42 1.15
N ALA A 330 -2.25 9.80 0.00
CA ALA A 330 -0.98 9.87 -0.72
C ALA A 330 -1.21 9.85 -2.24
N GLY A 331 -0.33 10.53 -2.97
CA GLY A 331 -0.31 10.47 -4.43
C GLY A 331 0.93 11.07 -5.08
N ALA A 332 1.09 10.82 -6.38
CA ALA A 332 2.20 11.33 -7.19
C ALA A 332 1.76 12.55 -8.01
N PHE A 333 2.26 13.73 -7.62
CA PHE A 333 1.89 15.02 -8.19
C PHE A 333 2.91 15.50 -9.23
N CYS A 334 2.45 16.16 -10.28
CA CYS A 334 3.31 16.52 -11.40
C CYS A 334 4.18 17.75 -11.11
N GLY A 335 5.49 17.61 -11.27
CA GLY A 335 6.52 18.61 -10.93
C GLY A 335 7.36 18.17 -9.73
N HIS A 336 8.48 18.86 -9.52
CA HIS A 336 9.26 18.77 -8.27
C HIS A 336 8.83 19.85 -7.28
N ASP A 337 9.08 19.59 -6.00
CA ASP A 337 8.79 20.49 -4.88
C ASP A 337 7.31 20.90 -4.76
N VAL A 338 6.41 20.08 -5.29
CA VAL A 338 4.96 20.32 -5.23
C VAL A 338 4.47 20.02 -3.81
N ASP A 339 3.88 21.01 -3.15
CA ASP A 339 3.05 20.80 -1.95
C ASP A 339 1.59 20.64 -2.40
N ALA A 340 1.09 19.42 -2.35
CA ALA A 340 -0.25 19.06 -2.82
C ALA A 340 -1.32 19.18 -1.73
N ARG A 341 -1.01 19.82 -0.60
CA ARG A 341 -1.95 19.93 0.51
C ARG A 341 -2.94 21.09 0.35
N THR A 342 -4.15 20.88 0.84
CA THR A 342 -5.13 21.92 1.14
C THR A 342 -5.60 21.73 2.57
N ALA A 343 -5.59 22.78 3.39
CA ALA A 343 -5.92 22.70 4.82
C ALA A 343 -5.08 21.64 5.58
N GLY A 344 -3.81 21.46 5.20
CA GLY A 344 -2.87 20.55 5.87
C GLY A 344 -2.91 19.09 5.40
N ILE A 345 -3.85 18.72 4.53
CA ILE A 345 -4.07 17.34 4.07
C ILE A 345 -3.89 17.25 2.55
N VAL A 346 -3.34 16.14 2.03
CA VAL A 346 -3.19 15.91 0.59
C VAL A 346 -4.56 15.96 -0.11
N ASP A 347 -4.63 16.76 -1.17
CA ASP A 347 -5.86 17.11 -1.87
C ASP A 347 -5.95 16.43 -3.25
N PRO A 348 -6.92 15.51 -3.46
CA PRO A 348 -7.06 14.76 -4.72
C PRO A 348 -7.48 15.65 -5.89
N THR A 349 -7.87 16.91 -5.67
CA THR A 349 -8.23 17.86 -6.73
C THR A 349 -7.03 18.57 -7.36
N LYS A 350 -5.82 18.38 -6.80
CA LYS A 350 -4.57 18.94 -7.37
C LYS A 350 -4.11 18.15 -8.60
N ASN A 351 -3.03 18.62 -9.23
CA ASN A 351 -2.49 18.06 -10.46
C ASN A 351 -1.61 16.81 -10.20
N TRP A 352 -2.26 15.66 -10.01
CA TRP A 352 -1.60 14.36 -9.98
C TRP A 352 -1.76 13.64 -11.32
N GLY A 353 -0.79 12.79 -11.63
CA GLY A 353 -0.75 12.08 -12.91
C GLY A 353 -0.86 10.56 -12.78
N ASP A 354 -0.54 10.00 -11.61
CA ASP A 354 -0.38 8.56 -11.47
C ASP A 354 -1.25 8.04 -10.32
N ASN A 355 -0.70 7.37 -9.31
CA ASN A 355 -1.49 6.77 -8.26
C ASN A 355 -1.99 7.82 -7.23
N TYR A 356 -3.24 7.68 -6.79
CA TYR A 356 -3.76 8.31 -5.58
C TYR A 356 -4.41 7.24 -4.69
N ALA A 357 -4.07 7.23 -3.41
CA ALA A 357 -4.64 6.33 -2.42
C ALA A 357 -5.12 7.08 -1.18
N SER A 358 -6.18 6.58 -0.56
CA SER A 358 -6.60 6.95 0.78
C SER A 358 -6.85 5.72 1.64
N PHE A 359 -6.33 5.75 2.85
CA PHE A 359 -6.57 4.76 3.88
C PHE A 359 -7.16 5.47 5.10
N THR A 360 -8.34 5.06 5.55
CA THR A 360 -8.96 5.57 6.78
C THR A 360 -9.28 4.40 7.69
N ALA A 361 -9.01 4.54 8.99
CA ALA A 361 -9.32 3.52 9.97
C ALA A 361 -9.75 4.10 11.31
N ASN A 362 -10.73 3.46 11.94
CA ASN A 362 -11.14 3.69 13.32
C ASN A 362 -11.00 2.36 14.06
N PHE A 363 -10.04 2.25 14.98
CA PHE A 363 -9.72 0.96 15.58
C PHE A 363 -9.23 1.04 17.02
N ASN A 364 -9.31 -0.09 17.71
CA ASN A 364 -8.69 -0.30 19.01
C ASN A 364 -7.22 -0.66 18.81
N PRO A 365 -6.26 0.17 19.27
CA PRO A 365 -4.83 -0.06 19.05
C PRO A 365 -4.25 -1.25 19.85
N THR A 366 -5.02 -1.85 20.76
CA THR A 366 -4.63 -3.06 21.48
C THR A 366 -5.14 -4.33 20.78
N THR A 367 -6.38 -4.33 20.29
CA THR A 367 -7.00 -5.54 19.73
C THR A 367 -7.04 -5.58 18.21
N MET A 368 -6.78 -4.45 17.53
CA MET A 368 -6.98 -4.24 16.09
C MET A 368 -8.44 -4.36 15.62
N ALA A 369 -9.39 -4.49 16.55
CA ALA A 369 -10.81 -4.47 16.21
C ALA A 369 -11.22 -3.06 15.75
N GLY A 370 -11.98 -2.98 14.67
CA GLY A 370 -12.34 -1.70 14.07
C GLY A 370 -12.77 -1.81 12.62
N ASP A 371 -12.96 -0.63 12.03
CA ASP A 371 -13.38 -0.47 10.65
C ASP A 371 -12.28 0.22 9.84
N TYR A 372 -12.00 -0.34 8.66
CA TYR A 372 -10.92 0.06 7.78
C TYR A 372 -11.47 0.30 6.37
N ALA A 373 -10.99 1.35 5.70
CA ALA A 373 -11.34 1.69 4.33
C ALA A 373 -10.08 2.07 3.56
N TYR A 374 -9.72 1.28 2.55
CA TYR A 374 -8.68 1.61 1.60
C TYR A 374 -9.30 1.85 0.22
N ALA A 375 -8.91 2.94 -0.43
CA ALA A 375 -9.29 3.23 -1.79
C ALA A 375 -8.09 3.66 -2.61
N TRP A 376 -8.03 3.19 -3.84
CA TRP A 376 -6.99 3.56 -4.78
C TRP A 376 -7.54 3.83 -6.18
N GLN A 377 -7.00 4.87 -6.81
CA GLN A 377 -7.29 5.26 -8.17
C GLN A 377 -5.96 5.34 -8.95
N ALA A 378 -5.88 4.61 -10.06
CA ALA A 378 -4.65 4.45 -10.82
C ALA A 378 -4.26 5.68 -11.63
N GLY A 379 -5.22 6.55 -11.94
CA GLY A 379 -4.98 7.78 -12.67
C GLY A 379 -6.07 8.82 -12.49
N VAL A 380 -5.73 10.09 -12.70
CA VAL A 380 -6.66 11.22 -12.54
C VAL A 380 -7.88 11.14 -13.45
N HIS A 381 -7.80 10.38 -14.53
CA HIS A 381 -8.87 10.18 -15.51
C HIS A 381 -9.67 8.88 -15.31
N ASP A 382 -9.31 8.06 -14.32
CA ASP A 382 -10.12 6.91 -13.95
C ASP A 382 -11.52 7.38 -13.50
N ARG A 383 -12.52 6.58 -13.84
CA ARG A 383 -13.94 6.89 -13.56
C ARG A 383 -14.40 6.47 -12.16
N ALA A 384 -13.59 5.72 -11.42
CA ALA A 384 -13.93 5.19 -10.11
C ALA A 384 -12.67 4.79 -9.33
N THR A 385 -12.82 4.70 -8.01
CA THR A 385 -11.83 4.07 -7.12
C THR A 385 -12.04 2.56 -7.05
N ARG A 386 -10.96 1.83 -6.78
CA ARG A 386 -10.99 0.44 -6.30
C ARG A 386 -11.00 0.51 -4.78
N VAL A 387 -12.04 -0.03 -4.15
CA VAL A 387 -12.31 0.12 -2.71
C VAL A 387 -12.22 -1.25 -2.05
N LEU A 388 -11.46 -1.30 -0.96
CA LEU A 388 -11.36 -2.41 -0.03
C LEU A 388 -11.85 -1.92 1.34
N ASN A 389 -13.00 -2.44 1.77
CA ASN A 389 -13.52 -2.21 3.11
C ASN A 389 -13.26 -3.44 3.97
N LEU A 390 -12.88 -3.26 5.23
CA LEU A 390 -12.60 -4.37 6.15
C LEU A 390 -13.15 -4.02 7.54
N GLY A 391 -14.00 -4.90 8.07
CA GLY A 391 -14.41 -4.87 9.47
C GLY A 391 -13.72 -6.00 10.23
N ILE A 392 -13.04 -5.66 11.31
CA ILE A 392 -12.37 -6.62 12.20
C ILE A 392 -13.11 -6.69 13.53
N ASN A 393 -13.50 -7.91 13.93
CA ASN A 393 -14.20 -8.13 15.18
C ASN A 393 -13.21 -8.19 16.36
N ASN A 394 -13.71 -7.83 17.53
CA ASN A 394 -12.97 -8.00 18.79
C ASN A 394 -13.07 -9.44 19.30
N PHE A 395 -12.49 -10.38 18.55
CA PHE A 395 -12.47 -11.81 18.85
C PHE A 395 -11.04 -12.38 18.88
N ALA A 396 -10.91 -13.57 19.49
CA ALA A 396 -9.67 -14.35 19.53
C ALA A 396 -9.97 -15.79 19.04
N PRO A 397 -9.38 -16.24 17.91
CA PRO A 397 -8.48 -15.49 17.02
C PRO A 397 -9.16 -14.29 16.35
N LEU A 398 -8.33 -13.35 15.85
CA LEU A 398 -8.82 -12.18 15.10
C LEU A 398 -9.57 -12.66 13.85
N ASP A 399 -10.77 -12.15 13.63
CA ASP A 399 -11.56 -12.46 12.44
C ASP A 399 -12.30 -11.21 11.94
N GLY A 400 -12.84 -11.30 10.73
CA GLY A 400 -13.51 -10.17 10.11
C GLY A 400 -14.05 -10.49 8.73
N GLU A 401 -14.57 -9.45 8.09
CA GLU A 401 -15.05 -9.51 6.71
C GLU A 401 -14.44 -8.38 5.90
N ALA A 402 -13.89 -8.77 4.75
CA ALA A 402 -13.40 -7.87 3.72
C ALA A 402 -14.40 -7.80 2.57
N TYR A 403 -14.50 -6.62 1.97
CA TYR A 403 -15.35 -6.35 0.82
C TYR A 403 -14.54 -5.63 -0.24
N PHE A 404 -14.75 -6.03 -1.50
CA PHE A 404 -14.20 -5.34 -2.64
C PHE A 404 -15.32 -4.85 -3.57
N GLY A 405 -15.14 -3.64 -4.08
CA GLY A 405 -15.91 -3.11 -5.19
C GLY A 405 -15.33 -1.80 -5.66
N TYR A 406 -16.09 -1.11 -6.49
CA TYR A 406 -15.75 0.22 -6.99
C TYR A 406 -16.57 1.29 -6.28
N GLY A 407 -15.96 2.45 -6.08
CA GLY A 407 -16.58 3.61 -5.44
C GLY A 407 -16.51 4.88 -6.29
N ALA A 408 -16.86 6.00 -5.68
CA ALA A 408 -16.70 7.32 -6.29
C ALA A 408 -15.23 7.60 -6.65
N ARG A 409 -15.00 8.54 -7.57
CA ARG A 409 -13.63 8.99 -7.86
C ARG A 409 -13.06 9.72 -6.65
N VAL A 410 -11.74 9.69 -6.49
CA VAL A 410 -11.08 10.36 -5.36
C VAL A 410 -11.30 11.86 -5.35
N GLN A 411 -11.54 12.48 -6.50
CA GLN A 411 -11.81 13.91 -6.62
C GLN A 411 -13.25 14.30 -6.23
N ASP A 412 -14.16 13.33 -6.17
CA ASP A 412 -15.57 13.56 -5.87
C ASP A 412 -15.88 13.37 -4.37
N ASP A 413 -14.91 12.86 -3.59
CA ASP A 413 -15.03 12.64 -2.15
C ASP A 413 -14.12 13.59 -1.37
N ALA A 414 -14.72 14.51 -0.64
CA ALA A 414 -13.97 15.53 0.12
C ALA A 414 -13.31 14.94 1.38
N ASP A 415 -13.98 13.97 2.01
CA ASP A 415 -13.61 13.42 3.31
C ASP A 415 -12.60 12.28 3.21
N GLY A 416 -12.36 11.75 2.00
CA GLY A 416 -11.37 10.70 1.72
C GLY A 416 -11.79 9.33 2.24
N VAL A 417 -13.07 9.13 2.55
CA VAL A 417 -13.59 7.87 3.10
C VAL A 417 -14.48 7.20 2.07
N PHE A 418 -14.05 6.04 1.59
CA PHE A 418 -14.74 5.35 0.49
C PHE A 418 -15.35 4.04 0.96
N VAL A 419 -16.57 3.78 0.50
CA VAL A 419 -17.26 2.51 0.65
C VAL A 419 -17.57 1.96 -0.75
N ALA A 420 -17.44 0.65 -0.93
CA ALA A 420 -17.81 0.00 -2.17
C ALA A 420 -19.29 0.29 -2.51
N GLN A 421 -19.53 0.75 -3.75
CA GLN A 421 -20.86 1.11 -4.24
C GLN A 421 -21.43 0.06 -5.18
N GLY A 422 -20.56 -0.70 -5.86
CA GLY A 422 -20.95 -1.75 -6.80
C GLY A 422 -19.75 -2.37 -7.49
N MET A 423 -19.99 -3.14 -8.56
CA MET A 423 -18.96 -3.80 -9.35
C MET A 423 -19.00 -3.34 -10.81
N TYR A 424 -17.83 -3.05 -11.39
CA TYR A 424 -17.63 -3.09 -12.82
C TYR A 424 -17.11 -4.47 -13.21
N CYS A 425 -18.02 -5.38 -13.54
CA CYS A 425 -17.63 -6.75 -13.93
C CYS A 425 -16.91 -6.81 -15.28
N ASN A 426 -17.16 -5.83 -16.16
CA ASN A 426 -16.36 -5.56 -17.34
C ASN A 426 -15.83 -4.12 -17.26
N TRP A 427 -14.63 -3.95 -16.67
CA TRP A 427 -14.01 -2.65 -16.51
C TRP A 427 -13.28 -2.17 -17.77
N ALA A 428 -12.47 -3.03 -18.39
CA ALA A 428 -11.57 -2.67 -19.50
C ALA A 428 -11.72 -3.56 -20.74
N ALA A 429 -12.63 -4.55 -20.74
CA ALA A 429 -12.86 -5.36 -21.92
C ALA A 429 -13.60 -4.57 -23.01
N PRO A 430 -13.60 -5.08 -24.25
CA PRO A 430 -14.44 -4.56 -25.31
C PRO A 430 -15.92 -4.49 -24.87
N GLY A 431 -16.57 -3.39 -25.24
CA GLY A 431 -17.96 -3.13 -24.87
C GLY A 431 -18.18 -2.78 -23.39
N ALA A 432 -17.13 -2.50 -22.60
CA ALA A 432 -17.24 -2.14 -21.19
C ALA A 432 -18.27 -1.03 -20.94
N ALA A 433 -19.25 -1.34 -20.08
CA ALA A 433 -20.26 -0.40 -19.64
C ALA A 433 -19.66 0.66 -18.70
N SER A 434 -20.39 1.75 -18.53
CA SER A 434 -20.08 2.80 -17.55
C SER A 434 -20.95 2.75 -16.30
N SER A 435 -21.80 1.72 -16.17
CA SER A 435 -22.69 1.53 -15.03
C SER A 435 -22.16 0.46 -14.09
N LEU A 436 -22.23 0.74 -12.78
CA LEU A 436 -21.99 -0.23 -11.73
C LEU A 436 -23.13 -1.24 -11.65
N GLN A 437 -22.79 -2.52 -11.47
CA GLN A 437 -23.73 -3.53 -11.06
C GLN A 437 -23.90 -3.51 -9.52
N PRO A 438 -25.09 -3.83 -9.00
CA PRO A 438 -25.41 -3.76 -7.57
C PRO A 438 -24.86 -4.99 -6.81
N TYR A 439 -23.60 -5.30 -7.06
CA TYR A 439 -22.86 -6.41 -6.46
C TYR A 439 -21.57 -5.92 -5.83
N ALA A 440 -21.03 -6.70 -4.90
CA ALA A 440 -19.67 -6.58 -4.40
C ALA A 440 -19.08 -7.97 -4.18
N GLN A 441 -17.76 -8.03 -4.11
CA GLN A 441 -17.07 -9.22 -3.65
C GLN A 441 -16.94 -9.18 -2.13
N ARG A 442 -17.02 -10.35 -1.49
CA ARG A 442 -16.88 -10.50 -0.04
C ARG A 442 -15.98 -11.68 0.28
N GLN A 443 -15.18 -11.56 1.33
CA GLN A 443 -14.42 -12.67 1.89
C GLN A 443 -14.34 -12.56 3.42
N PHE A 444 -14.69 -13.63 4.11
CA PHE A 444 -14.45 -13.78 5.55
C PHE A 444 -12.98 -14.16 5.79
N VAL A 445 -12.36 -13.56 6.79
CA VAL A 445 -10.95 -13.80 7.14
C VAL A 445 -10.85 -14.18 8.61
N THR A 446 -9.99 -15.15 8.94
CA THR A 446 -9.72 -15.58 10.31
C THR A 446 -8.26 -15.92 10.49
N PHE A 447 -7.63 -15.37 11.52
CA PHE A 447 -6.24 -15.66 11.82
C PHE A 447 -6.08 -17.11 12.30
N ASN A 448 -5.19 -17.85 11.65
CA ASN A 448 -4.79 -19.18 12.06
C ASN A 448 -3.38 -19.13 12.66
N SER A 449 -3.28 -19.19 13.99
CA SER A 449 -2.00 -19.10 14.70
C SER A 449 -1.06 -20.29 14.47
N THR A 450 -1.52 -21.38 13.86
CA THR A 450 -0.68 -22.53 13.51
C THR A 450 0.06 -22.29 12.20
N THR A 451 -0.60 -21.67 11.23
CA THR A 451 -0.04 -21.38 9.91
C THR A 451 0.56 -19.98 9.81
N GLY A 452 0.06 -19.05 10.63
CA GLY A 452 0.44 -17.64 10.58
C GLY A 452 -0.33 -16.83 9.54
N HIS A 453 -1.36 -17.41 8.92
CA HIS A 453 -2.11 -16.80 7.84
C HIS A 453 -3.52 -16.41 8.28
N PHE A 454 -4.08 -15.42 7.59
CA PHE A 454 -5.53 -15.19 7.63
C PHE A 454 -6.19 -16.10 6.60
N GLU A 455 -6.99 -17.05 7.03
CA GLU A 455 -7.61 -18.05 6.17
C GLU A 455 -9.10 -17.75 5.97
N THR A 456 -9.66 -18.24 4.85
CA THR A 456 -11.10 -18.16 4.61
C THR A 456 -11.78 -19.48 5.01
N PRO A 457 -12.79 -19.45 5.89
CA PRO A 457 -13.57 -20.65 6.19
C PRO A 457 -14.38 -21.10 4.96
N THR A 458 -14.68 -22.39 4.86
CA THR A 458 -15.46 -22.93 3.73
C THR A 458 -16.80 -22.21 3.56
N GLY A 459 -17.05 -21.66 2.37
CA GLY A 459 -18.26 -20.86 2.09
C GLY A 459 -18.20 -19.43 2.66
N GLY A 460 -17.01 -18.96 3.04
CA GLY A 460 -16.76 -17.60 3.52
C GLY A 460 -16.57 -16.56 2.43
N SER A 461 -16.59 -16.96 1.15
CA SER A 461 -16.33 -16.12 -0.01
C SER A 461 -17.57 -15.97 -0.89
N ASP A 462 -17.79 -14.74 -1.38
CA ASP A 462 -18.71 -14.42 -2.47
C ASP A 462 -17.89 -13.71 -3.57
N LEU A 463 -17.25 -14.47 -4.47
CA LEU A 463 -16.26 -13.94 -5.43
C LEU A 463 -16.54 -14.21 -6.92
N ARG A 464 -17.38 -15.20 -7.26
CA ARG A 464 -17.49 -15.71 -8.64
C ARG A 464 -18.40 -14.84 -9.49
N TYR A 465 -17.87 -14.41 -10.63
CA TYR A 465 -18.63 -13.76 -11.69
C TYR A 465 -18.01 -14.05 -13.06
N ALA A 466 -18.76 -13.81 -14.14
CA ALA A 466 -18.19 -13.76 -15.49
C ALA A 466 -17.83 -12.31 -15.83
N PRO A 467 -16.68 -12.03 -16.47
CA PRO A 467 -16.19 -10.67 -16.69
C PRO A 467 -16.92 -9.95 -17.83
N THR A 468 -18.25 -9.90 -17.76
CA THR A 468 -19.17 -9.25 -18.69
C THR A 468 -19.84 -8.07 -18.00
N ASN A 469 -20.52 -7.22 -18.77
CA ASN A 469 -21.24 -6.06 -18.24
C ASN A 469 -22.32 -6.42 -17.21
N SER A 470 -22.87 -7.65 -17.27
CA SER A 470 -23.92 -8.16 -16.37
C SER A 470 -23.38 -9.00 -15.21
N CYS A 471 -22.06 -9.21 -15.14
CA CYS A 471 -21.40 -10.18 -14.25
C CYS A 471 -21.76 -11.65 -14.53
N GLN A 472 -22.50 -11.92 -15.60
CA GLN A 472 -23.08 -13.23 -15.89
C GLN A 472 -22.77 -13.67 -17.32
N TYR A 473 -22.72 -14.97 -17.52
CA TYR A 473 -22.63 -15.61 -18.83
C TYR A 473 -23.46 -16.88 -18.81
N ASP A 474 -24.43 -16.99 -19.71
CA ASP A 474 -25.38 -18.11 -19.79
C ASP A 474 -24.90 -19.25 -20.69
N GLY A 475 -23.73 -19.09 -21.32
CA GLY A 475 -23.16 -20.06 -22.24
C GLY A 475 -23.52 -19.83 -23.70
N ASP A 476 -24.30 -18.78 -24.03
CA ASP A 476 -24.63 -18.49 -25.42
C ASP A 476 -23.43 -17.88 -26.18
N GLY A 477 -23.08 -18.50 -27.30
CA GLY A 477 -21.92 -18.12 -28.11
C GLY A 477 -20.65 -18.92 -27.80
N ALA A 478 -19.50 -18.27 -27.97
CA ALA A 478 -18.18 -18.89 -27.88
C ALA A 478 -17.25 -18.12 -26.93
N PHE A 479 -17.82 -17.41 -25.96
CA PHE A 479 -17.04 -16.67 -24.99
C PHE A 479 -16.25 -17.63 -24.12
N TRP A 480 -14.95 -17.36 -24.02
CA TRP A 480 -14.02 -18.11 -23.20
C TRP A 480 -13.17 -17.11 -22.42
N TYR A 481 -12.83 -17.43 -21.17
CA TYR A 481 -11.89 -16.70 -20.36
C TYR A 481 -11.11 -17.65 -19.45
N ASP A 482 -9.83 -17.36 -19.25
CA ASP A 482 -8.87 -18.16 -18.50
C ASP A 482 -9.13 -18.08 -17.00
N ARG A 483 -10.12 -18.83 -16.52
CA ARG A 483 -10.62 -18.70 -15.16
C ARG A 483 -9.58 -19.14 -14.14
N ASN A 484 -8.78 -20.16 -14.47
CA ASN A 484 -7.78 -20.74 -13.58
C ASN A 484 -6.39 -20.09 -13.70
N LEU A 485 -6.21 -19.17 -14.65
CA LEU A 485 -4.98 -18.41 -14.93
C LEU A 485 -3.80 -19.28 -15.38
N ASN A 486 -4.07 -20.41 -16.03
CA ASN A 486 -3.01 -21.32 -16.50
C ASN A 486 -2.51 -20.98 -17.93
N GLY A 487 -3.14 -20.04 -18.62
CA GLY A 487 -2.81 -19.61 -19.98
C GLY A 487 -3.19 -20.62 -21.08
N VAL A 488 -4.02 -21.63 -20.76
CA VAL A 488 -4.44 -22.72 -21.64
C VAL A 488 -5.96 -22.69 -21.80
N GLU A 489 -6.44 -22.87 -23.03
CA GLU A 489 -7.88 -22.94 -23.32
C GLU A 489 -8.43 -24.33 -22.95
N ASP A 490 -8.63 -24.57 -21.65
CA ASP A 490 -9.08 -25.85 -21.09
C ASP A 490 -10.36 -25.79 -20.25
N GLU A 491 -10.96 -24.61 -20.08
CA GLU A 491 -12.27 -24.43 -19.46
C GLU A 491 -13.38 -25.12 -20.27
N THR A 492 -14.18 -25.93 -19.57
CA THR A 492 -15.38 -26.52 -20.14
C THR A 492 -16.51 -25.49 -20.21
N PRO A 493 -17.56 -25.70 -21.02
CA PRO A 493 -18.74 -24.84 -20.99
C PRO A 493 -19.32 -24.65 -19.58
N ASP A 494 -19.33 -25.70 -18.75
CA ASP A 494 -19.84 -25.62 -17.38
C ASP A 494 -18.96 -24.76 -16.45
N ASP A 495 -17.67 -24.61 -16.76
CA ASP A 495 -16.75 -23.75 -16.02
C ASP A 495 -16.96 -22.26 -16.33
N LEU A 496 -17.45 -21.96 -17.53
CA LEU A 496 -17.64 -20.61 -18.05
C LEU A 496 -19.04 -20.06 -17.75
N ILE A 497 -20.06 -20.93 -17.65
CA ILE A 497 -21.43 -20.51 -17.35
C ILE A 497 -21.50 -20.01 -15.91
N VAL A 498 -21.85 -18.74 -15.74
CA VAL A 498 -22.07 -18.07 -14.46
C VAL A 498 -23.43 -17.39 -14.48
N THR A 499 -24.42 -18.05 -13.90
CA THR A 499 -25.80 -17.54 -13.70
C THR A 499 -26.34 -18.07 -12.37
N PRO A 500 -27.39 -17.46 -11.77
CA PRO A 500 -27.92 -17.90 -10.46
C PRO A 500 -28.35 -19.37 -10.36
N GLY A 501 -28.56 -20.07 -11.49
CA GLY A 501 -28.98 -21.49 -11.53
C GLY A 501 -27.93 -22.45 -12.09
N ALA A 502 -26.72 -21.99 -12.39
CA ALA A 502 -25.65 -22.81 -12.96
C ALA A 502 -24.97 -23.72 -11.93
N VAL A 503 -24.20 -24.71 -12.42
CA VAL A 503 -23.30 -25.53 -11.57
C VAL A 503 -22.27 -24.66 -10.86
N ASN A 504 -21.77 -23.64 -11.57
CA ASN A 504 -20.92 -22.58 -11.06
C ASN A 504 -21.74 -21.29 -10.95
N PRO A 505 -22.56 -21.11 -9.91
CA PRO A 505 -23.46 -19.97 -9.85
C PRO A 505 -22.72 -18.64 -9.72
N LEU A 506 -23.39 -17.57 -10.15
CA LEU A 506 -23.02 -16.21 -9.75
C LEU A 506 -22.94 -16.18 -8.22
N ASP A 507 -21.81 -15.74 -7.71
CA ASP A 507 -21.48 -15.76 -6.29
C ASP A 507 -20.88 -14.39 -5.96
N LEU A 508 -21.75 -13.38 -5.91
CA LEU A 508 -21.40 -12.04 -5.48
C LEU A 508 -22.39 -11.60 -4.42
N MET A 509 -21.95 -10.74 -3.51
CA MET A 509 -22.80 -10.14 -2.51
C MET A 509 -23.75 -9.12 -3.17
N GLU A 510 -25.06 -9.36 -3.07
CA GLU A 510 -26.08 -8.47 -3.63
C GLU A 510 -26.42 -7.29 -2.70
N ALA A 511 -26.72 -6.14 -3.31
CA ALA A 511 -27.25 -4.98 -2.63
C ALA A 511 -28.59 -5.26 -1.93
N ILE A 512 -28.85 -4.58 -0.82
CA ILE A 512 -30.13 -4.61 -0.10
C ILE A 512 -30.60 -3.20 0.22
N ASP A 513 -31.92 -3.03 0.36
CA ASP A 513 -32.55 -1.84 0.94
C ASP A 513 -32.82 -2.13 2.42
N SER A 514 -31.87 -1.75 3.27
CA SER A 514 -31.94 -1.97 4.72
C SER A 514 -32.55 -0.79 5.47
N ASN A 515 -32.53 0.41 4.87
CA ASN A 515 -33.00 1.65 5.49
C ASN A 515 -34.49 1.97 5.13
N GLY A 516 -35.05 1.29 4.13
CA GLY A 516 -36.43 1.42 3.67
C GLY A 516 -36.70 2.63 2.76
N ASP A 517 -35.67 3.21 2.13
CA ASP A 517 -35.80 4.37 1.24
C ASP A 517 -36.17 3.99 -0.21
N GLY A 518 -36.23 2.69 -0.52
CA GLY A 518 -36.57 2.15 -1.83
C GLY A 518 -35.38 1.97 -2.77
N MET A 519 -34.15 2.22 -2.33
CA MET A 519 -32.92 2.05 -3.11
C MET A 519 -31.97 1.05 -2.43
N ALA A 520 -31.89 -0.15 -2.98
CA ALA A 520 -30.92 -1.13 -2.51
C ALA A 520 -29.48 -0.71 -2.86
N THR A 521 -28.57 -0.72 -1.90
CA THR A 521 -27.14 -0.40 -2.12
C THR A 521 -26.19 -1.42 -1.49
N ILE A 522 -24.96 -1.48 -2.01
CA ILE A 522 -23.88 -2.28 -1.41
C ILE A 522 -23.43 -1.71 -0.07
N ALA A 523 -23.37 -0.38 0.06
CA ALA A 523 -23.01 0.26 1.32
C ALA A 523 -23.97 -0.15 2.46
N GLU A 524 -25.27 -0.23 2.18
CA GLU A 524 -26.26 -0.74 3.13
C GLU A 524 -26.08 -2.23 3.45
N LYS A 525 -25.73 -3.03 2.44
CA LYS A 525 -25.43 -4.44 2.66
C LYS A 525 -24.23 -4.61 3.58
N ILE A 526 -23.14 -3.90 3.32
CA ILE A 526 -21.92 -3.90 4.15
C ILE A 526 -22.27 -3.44 5.58
N ALA A 527 -23.03 -2.35 5.72
CA ALA A 527 -23.46 -1.85 7.04
C ALA A 527 -24.32 -2.85 7.81
N SER A 528 -25.22 -3.56 7.13
CA SER A 528 -26.05 -4.61 7.76
C SER A 528 -25.25 -5.78 8.32
N ARG A 529 -23.99 -5.93 7.90
CA ARG A 529 -23.06 -6.96 8.37
C ARG A 529 -22.16 -6.48 9.52
N GLY A 530 -22.35 -5.25 10.01
CA GLY A 530 -21.69 -4.72 11.20
C GLY A 530 -20.52 -3.77 10.92
N TYR A 531 -20.16 -3.57 9.65
CA TYR A 531 -19.17 -2.57 9.27
C TYR A 531 -19.74 -1.15 9.37
N ASN A 532 -18.98 -0.22 9.93
CA ASN A 532 -19.31 1.20 9.89
C ASN A 532 -18.22 1.94 9.15
N ALA A 533 -18.56 2.74 8.14
CA ALA A 533 -17.55 3.54 7.45
C ALA A 533 -16.76 4.38 8.48
N PRO A 534 -15.42 4.31 8.48
CA PRO A 534 -14.62 5.01 9.46
C PRO A 534 -14.77 6.53 9.29
N VAL A 535 -14.44 7.27 10.33
CA VAL A 535 -14.58 8.72 10.36
C VAL A 535 -13.19 9.32 10.33
N ALA A 536 -12.90 10.13 9.30
CA ALA A 536 -11.64 10.84 9.22
C ALA A 536 -11.40 11.71 10.49
N PRO A 537 -10.16 11.81 10.98
CA PRO A 537 -9.79 12.62 12.15
C PRO A 537 -10.25 14.08 12.10
#